data_AF-A0A972VIA5-F1
#
_entry.id   AF-A0A972VIA5-F1
#
_cell.length_a   1.000
_cell.length_b   1.000
_cell.length_c   1.000
_cell.angle_alpha   90.00
_cell.angle_beta   90.00
_cell.angle_gamma   90.00
#
_symmetry.space_group_name_H-M   'P 1'
#
loop_
_entity.id
_entity.type
_entity.pdbx_description
1 polymer ?
#
loop_
_entity_poly.entity_id
_entity_poly.type
_entity_poly.pdbx_seq_one_letter_code
_entity_poly.pdbx_strand_id
1 'polypeptide(L)'
;ALGCLIQHGGGSEPQVCRVVGVVSTLRNPYDETSEWGQIYQPISPDQVPIYLHIRTAPEMESSLLQNLGSMIRKIDPELTVVSLTSLTKHYRGSHTVQSARMNAQVITLFGMQAMFLAGLGLYAVKAHMVATRTREIGVRMALGASRRSVLALVFRQNGVSTLVGLVLGILLAVGLTSLIRGALYGISSMDPVSMAATVILLSTTSLLAGYIPARRAVRIDPMVALRYE
;
A
#
# COMPACT_ATOMS: atom_id res chain seq x y z
N ALA A 1 20.43 30.33 14.62
CA ALA A 1 20.70 30.77 13.24
C ALA A 1 19.94 32.05 12.85
N LEU A 2 18.84 32.42 13.53
CA LEU A 2 18.17 33.70 13.29
C LEU A 2 19.13 34.89 13.48
N GLY A 3 19.12 35.84 12.53
CA GLY A 3 19.98 37.03 12.53
C GLY A 3 21.40 36.82 12.02
N CYS A 4 21.84 35.58 11.79
CA CYS A 4 23.15 35.29 11.21
C CYS A 4 23.20 35.72 9.73
N LEU A 5 24.39 36.11 9.28
CA LEU A 5 24.69 36.30 7.87
C LEU A 5 25.12 34.96 7.27
N ILE A 6 24.50 34.57 6.17
CA ILE A 6 24.86 33.40 5.38
C ILE A 6 25.30 33.87 3.99
N GLN A 7 26.33 33.21 3.47
CA GLN A 7 26.82 33.45 2.12
C GLN A 7 26.30 32.34 1.22
N HIS A 8 25.60 32.71 0.14
CA HIS A 8 25.02 31.75 -0.81
C HIS A 8 25.42 32.12 -2.24
N GLY A 9 25.75 31.12 -3.05
CA GLY A 9 26.16 31.25 -4.45
C GLY A 9 27.60 30.80 -4.69
N GLY A 10 27.84 30.09 -5.81
CA GLY A 10 29.16 29.60 -6.21
C GLY A 10 29.92 30.48 -7.21
N GLY A 11 29.43 31.70 -7.48
CA GLY A 11 30.00 32.64 -8.46
C GLY A 11 30.99 33.64 -7.86
N SER A 12 31.56 34.49 -8.73
CA SER A 12 32.59 35.50 -8.40
C SER A 12 32.12 36.63 -7.46
N GLU A 13 30.81 36.81 -7.28
CA GLU A 13 30.23 37.73 -6.30
C GLU A 13 29.31 36.97 -5.34
N PRO A 14 29.82 36.58 -4.16
CA PRO A 14 28.99 35.93 -3.17
C PRO A 14 27.98 36.91 -2.55
N GLN A 15 26.70 36.55 -2.60
CA GLN A 15 25.64 37.35 -1.97
C GLN A 15 25.52 36.98 -0.48
N VAL A 16 25.65 38.00 0.37
CA VAL A 16 25.51 37.87 1.82
C VAL A 16 24.07 38.19 2.21
N CYS A 17 23.36 37.19 2.74
CA CYS A 17 21.96 37.29 3.14
C CYS A 17 21.81 37.16 4.65
N ARG A 18 20.90 37.93 5.25
CA ARG A 18 20.53 37.79 6.67
C ARG A 18 19.41 36.77 6.82
N VAL A 19 19.57 35.82 7.73
CA VAL A 19 18.52 34.85 8.07
C VAL A 19 17.42 35.54 8.87
N VAL A 20 16.28 35.77 8.21
CA VAL A 20 15.11 36.45 8.80
C VAL A 20 14.13 35.45 9.46
N GLY A 21 14.23 34.17 9.10
CA GLY A 21 13.37 33.11 9.63
C GLY A 21 13.90 31.73 9.27
N VAL A 22 13.57 30.74 10.09
CA VAL A 22 13.85 29.33 9.82
C VAL A 22 12.52 28.61 9.75
N VAL A 23 12.25 28.01 8.59
CA VAL A 23 11.06 27.17 8.38
C VAL A 23 11.44 25.71 8.57
N SER A 24 10.46 24.88 8.89
CA SER A 24 10.65 23.43 8.97
C SER A 24 11.17 22.90 7.64
N THR A 25 12.16 22.00 7.68
CA THR A 25 12.71 21.33 6.50
C THR A 25 11.59 20.74 5.66
N LEU A 26 11.50 21.18 4.41
CA LEU A 26 10.56 20.60 3.46
C LEU A 26 11.18 19.33 2.89
N ARG A 27 10.40 18.26 2.96
CA ARG A 27 10.78 16.97 2.39
C ARG A 27 10.77 17.10 0.87
N ASN A 28 11.92 16.93 0.22
CA ASN A 28 11.99 16.93 -1.24
C ASN A 28 11.41 15.59 -1.76
N PRO A 29 10.31 15.60 -2.52
CA PRO A 29 9.70 14.37 -3.01
C PRO A 29 10.49 13.68 -4.14
N TYR A 30 11.57 14.29 -4.65
CA TYR A 30 12.36 13.78 -5.76
C TYR A 30 13.74 13.23 -5.34
N ASP A 31 14.31 13.69 -4.22
CA ASP A 31 15.62 13.26 -3.72
C ASP A 31 15.72 13.55 -2.22
N GLU A 32 15.65 12.51 -1.38
CA GLU A 32 15.77 12.63 0.09
C GLU A 32 17.21 12.50 0.61
N THR A 33 18.17 12.07 -0.22
CA THR A 33 19.59 11.98 0.21
C THR A 33 20.34 13.29 0.04
N SER A 34 19.82 14.15 -0.82
CA SER A 34 20.36 15.48 -1.02
C SER A 34 19.68 16.46 -0.07
N GLU A 35 20.29 16.69 1.10
CA GLU A 35 20.01 17.85 1.97
C GLU A 35 20.47 19.14 1.28
N TRP A 36 19.96 19.44 0.07
CA TRP A 36 20.12 20.76 -0.48
C TRP A 36 19.37 21.73 0.42
N GLY A 37 20.13 22.52 1.16
CA GLY A 37 19.59 23.61 1.96
C GLY A 37 18.72 24.49 1.08
N GLN A 38 17.42 24.52 1.36
CA GLN A 38 16.49 25.38 0.64
C GLN A 38 16.52 26.76 1.28
N ILE A 39 16.75 27.78 0.47
CA ILE A 39 16.69 29.17 0.90
C ILE A 39 15.50 29.83 0.22
N TYR A 40 14.62 30.40 1.02
CA TYR A 40 13.56 31.27 0.54
C TYR A 40 14.08 32.69 0.50
N GLN A 41 14.16 33.27 -0.70
CA GLN A 41 14.53 34.66 -0.89
C GLN A 41 13.33 35.47 -1.40
N PRO A 42 13.21 36.74 -1.00
CA PRO A 42 12.27 37.64 -1.65
C PRO A 42 12.61 37.76 -3.14
N ILE A 43 11.59 37.86 -3.98
CA ILE A 43 11.77 38.00 -5.42
C ILE A 43 12.30 39.40 -5.73
N SER A 44 13.42 39.48 -6.44
CA SER A 44 13.96 40.75 -6.93
C SER A 44 13.23 41.18 -8.21
N PRO A 45 13.12 42.50 -8.51
CA PRO A 45 12.39 42.99 -9.68
C PRO A 45 12.88 42.48 -11.04
N ASP A 46 14.13 42.03 -11.12
CA ASP A 46 14.81 41.47 -12.28
C ASP A 46 14.61 39.95 -12.43
N GLN A 47 14.05 39.27 -11.41
CA GLN A 47 13.82 37.83 -11.43
C GLN A 47 12.40 37.50 -11.91
N VAL A 48 12.30 36.93 -13.12
CA VAL A 48 11.04 36.36 -13.61
C VAL A 48 10.92 34.93 -13.11
N PRO A 49 9.93 34.61 -12.24
CA PRO A 49 9.79 33.26 -11.70
C PRO A 49 9.28 32.32 -12.79
N ILE A 50 9.91 31.15 -12.92
CA ILE A 50 9.51 30.12 -13.88
C ILE A 50 8.13 29.54 -13.52
N TYR A 51 7.77 29.54 -12.24
CA TYR A 51 6.50 29.03 -11.73
C TYR A 51 5.87 30.01 -10.75
N LEU A 52 4.58 30.28 -10.93
CA LEU A 52 3.76 31.06 -9.99
C LEU A 52 2.70 30.15 -9.37
N HIS A 53 2.72 30.01 -8.05
CA HIS A 53 1.72 29.27 -7.31
C HIS A 53 0.74 30.24 -6.64
N ILE A 54 -0.54 30.09 -6.96
CA ILE A 54 -1.61 30.90 -6.37
C ILE A 54 -2.45 30.00 -5.49
N ARG A 55 -2.56 30.35 -4.20
CA ARG A 55 -3.46 29.66 -3.27
C ARG A 55 -4.86 30.24 -3.41
N THR A 56 -5.82 29.37 -3.68
CA THR A 56 -7.23 29.73 -3.87
C THR A 56 -8.12 28.80 -3.05
N ALA A 57 -9.33 29.27 -2.71
CA ALA A 57 -10.36 28.42 -2.14
C ALA A 57 -10.78 27.34 -3.18
N PRO A 58 -11.13 26.11 -2.75
CA PRO A 58 -11.46 25.01 -3.67
C PRO A 58 -12.62 25.34 -4.62
N GLU A 59 -13.62 26.05 -4.12
CA GLU A 59 -14.81 26.45 -4.88
C GLU A 59 -14.50 27.42 -6.02
N MET A 60 -13.43 28.20 -5.89
CA MET A 60 -13.06 29.23 -6.85
C MET A 60 -12.04 28.74 -7.89
N GLU A 61 -11.45 27.56 -7.70
CA GLU A 61 -10.38 26.99 -8.55
C GLU A 61 -10.76 26.95 -10.04
N SER A 62 -11.94 26.43 -10.36
CA SER A 62 -12.41 26.27 -11.75
C SER A 62 -12.62 27.62 -12.43
N SER A 63 -13.25 28.56 -11.73
CA SER A 63 -13.50 29.91 -12.24
C SER A 63 -12.19 30.72 -12.39
N LEU A 64 -11.23 30.51 -11.48
CA LEU A 64 -9.90 31.12 -11.56
C LEU A 64 -9.13 30.55 -12.75
N LEU A 65 -9.13 29.23 -12.96
CA LEU A 65 -8.43 28.61 -14.09
C LEU A 65 -8.96 29.07 -15.44
N GLN A 66 -10.27 29.31 -15.57
CA GLN A 66 -10.86 29.82 -16.81
C GLN A 66 -10.52 31.29 -17.07
N ASN A 67 -10.47 32.12 -16.01
CA ASN A 67 -10.32 33.57 -16.13
C ASN A 67 -8.88 34.08 -15.96
N LEU A 68 -7.97 33.30 -15.38
CA LEU A 68 -6.57 33.70 -15.14
C LEU A 68 -5.85 34.02 -16.45
N GLY A 69 -6.02 33.17 -17.47
CA GLY A 69 -5.36 33.36 -18.77
C GLY A 69 -5.78 34.66 -19.45
N SER A 70 -7.05 35.04 -19.33
CA SER A 70 -7.56 36.29 -19.90
C SER A 70 -7.19 37.51 -19.06
N MET A 71 -7.10 37.38 -17.73
CA MET A 71 -6.62 38.44 -16.83
C MET A 71 -5.14 38.75 -17.02
N ILE A 72 -4.27 37.73 -17.12
CA ILE A 72 -2.83 37.92 -17.35
C ILE A 72 -2.59 38.62 -18.69
N ARG A 73 -3.30 38.19 -19.74
CA ARG A 73 -3.17 38.77 -21.08
C ARG A 73 -3.62 40.24 -21.18
N LYS A 74 -4.45 40.71 -20.24
CA LYS A 74 -4.82 42.13 -20.11
C LYS A 74 -3.73 42.97 -19.45
N ILE A 75 -2.93 42.38 -18.57
CA ILE A 75 -1.83 43.06 -17.89
C ILE A 75 -0.63 43.17 -18.82
N ASP A 76 -0.29 42.06 -19.48
CA ASP A 76 0.83 42.00 -20.41
C ASP A 76 0.57 40.94 -21.52
N PRO A 77 0.46 41.36 -22.79
CA PRO A 77 0.25 40.45 -23.91
C PRO A 77 1.46 39.57 -24.24
N GLU A 78 2.69 39.95 -23.84
CA GLU A 78 3.93 39.22 -24.15
C GLU A 78 4.15 38.03 -23.20
N LEU A 79 3.49 38.04 -22.03
CA LEU A 79 3.53 36.95 -21.05
C LEU A 79 2.74 35.72 -21.54
N THR A 80 3.45 34.77 -22.14
CA THR A 80 2.87 33.50 -22.59
C THR A 80 2.64 32.55 -21.40
N VAL A 81 1.38 32.32 -21.06
CA VAL A 81 0.99 31.32 -20.06
C VAL A 81 1.17 29.91 -20.63
N VAL A 82 2.27 29.24 -20.28
CA VAL A 82 2.65 27.92 -20.82
C VAL A 82 1.80 26.78 -20.25
N SER A 83 1.43 26.84 -18.96
CA SER A 83 0.62 25.81 -18.32
C SER A 83 -0.15 26.38 -17.14
N LEU A 84 -1.48 26.32 -17.22
CA LEU A 84 -2.37 26.65 -16.11
C LEU A 84 -3.03 25.36 -15.65
N THR A 85 -2.55 24.80 -14.54
CA THR A 85 -3.10 23.54 -14.01
C THR A 85 -3.12 23.60 -12.50
N SER A 86 -4.03 22.86 -11.89
CA SER A 86 -4.03 22.73 -10.45
C SER A 86 -2.84 21.90 -10.00
N LEU A 87 -2.25 22.30 -8.87
CA LEU A 87 -1.11 21.59 -8.29
C LEU A 87 -1.44 20.12 -8.06
N THR A 88 -2.69 19.81 -7.67
CA THR A 88 -3.18 18.45 -7.50
C THR A 88 -3.16 17.64 -8.80
N LYS A 89 -3.57 18.25 -9.94
CA LYS A 89 -3.56 17.57 -11.24
C LYS A 89 -2.13 17.39 -11.77
N HIS A 90 -1.27 18.39 -11.58
CA HIS A 90 0.14 18.30 -11.92
C HIS A 90 0.88 17.22 -11.12
N TYR A 91 0.64 17.18 -9.81
CA TYR A 91 1.24 16.18 -8.93
C TYR A 91 0.76 14.76 -9.27
N ARG A 92 -0.53 14.58 -9.55
CA ARG A 92 -1.09 13.29 -9.99
C ARG A 92 -0.55 12.82 -11.35
N GLY A 93 -0.22 13.75 -12.25
CA GLY A 93 0.37 13.47 -13.56
C GLY A 93 1.90 13.42 -13.57
N SER A 94 2.55 13.63 -12.43
CA SER A 94 4.01 13.61 -12.33
C SER A 94 4.54 12.19 -12.51
N HIS A 95 5.68 12.06 -13.22
CA HIS A 95 6.32 10.77 -13.51
C HIS A 95 6.57 9.91 -12.26
N THR A 96 6.87 10.53 -11.11
CA THR A 96 7.07 9.84 -9.83
C THR A 96 5.82 9.13 -9.35
N VAL A 97 4.67 9.81 -9.37
CA VAL A 97 3.38 9.24 -8.95
C VAL A 97 2.89 8.19 -9.94
N GLN A 98 3.11 8.40 -11.25
CA GLN A 98 2.78 7.43 -12.29
C GLN A 98 3.55 6.12 -12.10
N SER A 99 4.87 6.19 -11.86
CA SER A 99 5.73 5.03 -11.62
C SER A 99 5.34 4.28 -10.34
N ALA A 100 5.05 4.99 -9.25
CA ALA A 100 4.56 4.38 -8.01
C ALA A 100 3.25 3.61 -8.23
N ARG A 101 2.32 4.17 -9.02
CA ARG A 101 1.05 3.52 -9.34
C ARG A 101 1.22 2.27 -10.20
N MET A 102 2.12 2.31 -11.18
CA MET A 102 2.44 1.15 -12.02
C MET A 102 3.07 0.03 -11.19
N ASN A 103 4.01 0.36 -10.30
CA ASN A 103 4.59 -0.61 -9.36
C ASN A 103 3.52 -1.21 -8.44
N ALA A 104 2.62 -0.39 -7.89
CA ALA A 104 1.53 -0.87 -7.05
C ALA A 104 0.59 -1.82 -7.81
N GLN A 105 0.29 -1.56 -9.08
CA GLN A 105 -0.51 -2.46 -9.92
C GLN A 105 0.16 -3.81 -10.13
N VAL A 106 1.47 -3.82 -10.45
CA VAL A 106 2.25 -5.04 -10.62
C VAL A 106 2.30 -5.85 -9.32
N ILE A 107 2.57 -5.20 -8.19
CA ILE A 107 2.57 -5.84 -6.87
C ILE A 107 1.19 -6.42 -6.54
N THR A 108 0.11 -5.70 -6.86
CA THR A 108 -1.26 -6.19 -6.64
C THR A 108 -1.55 -7.44 -7.47
N LEU A 109 -1.10 -7.48 -8.72
CA LEU A 109 -1.25 -8.64 -9.59
C LEU A 109 -0.47 -9.85 -9.05
N PHE A 110 0.78 -9.67 -8.64
CA PHE A 110 1.57 -10.73 -8.00
C PHE A 110 0.96 -11.20 -6.69
N GLY A 111 0.45 -10.28 -5.86
CA GLY A 111 -0.26 -10.62 -4.62
C GLY A 111 -1.49 -11.47 -4.88
N MET A 112 -2.26 -11.14 -5.92
CA MET A 112 -3.43 -11.93 -6.33
C MET A 112 -3.03 -13.34 -6.79
N GLN A 113 -1.97 -13.48 -7.61
CA GLN A 113 -1.46 -14.79 -8.04
C GLN A 113 -0.94 -15.62 -6.87
N ALA A 114 -0.16 -15.00 -5.97
CA ALA A 114 0.36 -15.66 -4.78
C ALA A 114 -0.77 -16.15 -3.87
N MET A 115 -1.81 -15.34 -3.69
CA MET A 115 -2.99 -15.71 -2.90
C MET A 115 -3.79 -16.85 -3.54
N PHE A 116 -3.92 -16.85 -4.87
CA PHE A 116 -4.55 -17.95 -5.60
C PHE A 116 -3.76 -19.26 -5.44
N LEU A 117 -2.45 -19.23 -5.64
CA LEU A 117 -1.57 -20.39 -5.46
C LEU A 117 -1.57 -20.90 -4.01
N ALA A 118 -1.55 -19.99 -3.04
CA ALA A 118 -1.67 -20.35 -1.62
C ALA A 118 -3.01 -21.04 -1.33
N GLY A 119 -4.11 -20.55 -1.90
CA GLY A 119 -5.42 -21.18 -1.80
C GLY A 119 -5.45 -22.60 -2.37
N LEU A 120 -4.85 -22.81 -3.54
CA LEU A 120 -4.71 -24.14 -4.17
C LEU A 120 -3.86 -25.09 -3.31
N GLY A 121 -2.72 -24.62 -2.81
CA GLY A 121 -1.85 -25.41 -1.94
C GLY A 121 -2.54 -25.81 -0.64
N LEU A 122 -3.24 -24.87 0.01
CA LEU A 122 -4.06 -25.17 1.19
C LEU A 122 -5.15 -26.19 0.87
N TYR A 123 -5.88 -26.02 -0.24
CA TYR A 123 -6.89 -27.00 -0.64
C TYR A 123 -6.29 -28.40 -0.86
N ALA A 124 -5.17 -28.51 -1.58
CA ALA A 124 -4.51 -29.77 -1.86
C ALA A 124 -4.07 -30.49 -0.57
N VAL A 125 -3.36 -29.78 0.31
CA VAL A 125 -2.89 -30.33 1.60
C VAL A 125 -4.07 -30.74 2.48
N LYS A 126 -5.10 -29.89 2.60
CA LYS A 126 -6.27 -30.19 3.43
C LYS A 126 -7.11 -31.33 2.87
N ALA A 127 -7.32 -31.38 1.56
CA ALA A 127 -7.99 -32.49 0.90
C ALA A 127 -7.24 -33.80 1.12
N HIS A 128 -5.91 -33.79 1.04
CA HIS A 128 -5.08 -34.98 1.25
C HIS A 128 -5.11 -35.45 2.72
N MET A 129 -5.04 -34.53 3.68
CA MET A 129 -5.18 -34.84 5.11
C MET A 129 -6.56 -35.45 5.45
N VAL A 130 -7.61 -34.98 4.79
CA VAL A 130 -8.97 -35.51 4.98
C VAL A 130 -9.11 -36.89 4.33
N ALA A 131 -8.58 -37.06 3.11
CA ALA A 131 -8.61 -38.33 2.38
C ALA A 131 -7.79 -39.44 3.08
N THR A 132 -6.74 -39.10 3.82
CA THR A 132 -5.97 -40.08 4.63
C THR A 132 -6.66 -40.43 5.95
N ARG A 133 -7.57 -39.58 6.44
CA ARG A 133 -8.31 -39.77 7.71
C ARG A 133 -9.77 -40.22 7.50
N THR A 134 -10.21 -40.46 6.27
CA THR A 134 -11.58 -40.94 5.96
C THR A 134 -11.90 -42.25 6.68
N ARG A 135 -10.94 -43.16 6.83
CA ARG A 135 -11.13 -44.44 7.56
C ARG A 135 -11.46 -44.21 9.03
N GLU A 136 -10.72 -43.34 9.71
CA GLU A 136 -10.99 -42.97 11.11
C GLU A 136 -12.33 -42.24 11.28
N ILE A 137 -12.65 -41.35 10.33
CA ILE A 137 -13.90 -40.60 10.32
C ILE A 137 -15.09 -41.55 10.11
N GLY A 138 -14.96 -42.53 9.21
CA GLY A 138 -15.96 -43.57 8.95
C GLY A 138 -16.22 -44.45 10.16
N VAL A 139 -15.16 -44.91 10.84
CA VAL A 139 -15.29 -45.70 12.08
C VAL A 139 -15.95 -44.89 13.18
N ARG A 140 -15.57 -43.61 13.38
CA ARG A 140 -16.23 -42.73 14.37
C ARG A 140 -17.70 -42.49 14.07
N MET A 141 -18.06 -42.29 12.79
CA MET A 141 -19.46 -42.14 12.39
C MET A 141 -20.25 -43.43 12.61
N ALA A 142 -19.67 -44.60 12.34
CA ALA A 142 -20.29 -45.90 12.61
C ALA A 142 -20.49 -46.15 14.12
N LEU A 143 -19.61 -45.62 14.97
CA LEU A 143 -19.75 -45.61 16.43
C LEU A 143 -20.74 -44.55 16.96
N GLY A 144 -21.46 -43.83 16.07
CA GLY A 144 -22.51 -42.88 16.44
C GLY A 144 -22.03 -41.42 16.61
N ALA A 145 -20.81 -41.08 16.23
CA ALA A 145 -20.35 -39.69 16.30
C ALA A 145 -21.17 -38.79 15.35
N SER A 146 -21.71 -37.70 15.90
CA SER A 146 -22.45 -36.72 15.09
C SER A 146 -21.57 -36.05 14.03
N ARG A 147 -22.12 -35.77 12.85
CA ARG A 147 -21.45 -35.01 11.79
C ARG A 147 -20.86 -33.66 12.28
N ARG A 148 -21.49 -33.04 13.28
CA ARG A 148 -21.04 -31.79 13.91
C ARG A 148 -19.77 -31.96 14.75
N SER A 149 -19.61 -33.07 15.49
CA SER A 149 -18.41 -33.29 16.31
C SER A 149 -17.17 -33.55 15.45
N VAL A 150 -17.33 -34.23 14.32
CA VAL A 150 -16.26 -34.43 13.33
C VAL A 150 -15.87 -33.10 12.67
N LEU A 151 -16.85 -32.30 12.23
CA LEU A 151 -16.59 -30.97 11.67
C LEU A 151 -15.87 -30.06 12.67
N ALA A 152 -16.31 -30.02 13.94
CA ALA A 152 -15.69 -29.20 14.98
C ALA A 152 -14.22 -29.57 15.21
N LEU A 153 -13.89 -30.86 15.19
CA LEU A 153 -12.50 -31.32 15.32
C LEU A 153 -11.63 -30.85 14.16
N VAL A 154 -12.12 -30.98 12.92
CA VAL A 154 -11.41 -30.55 11.72
C VAL A 154 -11.22 -29.03 11.72
N PHE A 155 -12.25 -28.27 12.11
CA PHE A 155 -12.15 -26.82 12.25
C PHE A 155 -11.16 -26.39 13.33
N ARG A 156 -11.09 -27.09 14.47
CA ARG A 156 -10.11 -26.81 15.53
C ARG A 156 -8.68 -27.05 15.05
N GLN A 157 -8.44 -28.16 14.36
CA GLN A 157 -7.14 -28.47 13.76
C GLN A 157 -6.76 -27.47 12.66
N ASN A 158 -7.73 -27.05 11.85
CA ASN A 158 -7.53 -26.00 10.85
C ASN A 158 -7.18 -24.67 11.52
N GLY A 159 -7.91 -24.26 12.55
CA GLY A 159 -7.68 -23.02 13.28
C GLY A 159 -6.28 -22.92 13.86
N VAL A 160 -5.75 -23.99 14.46
CA VAL A 160 -4.37 -24.00 14.99
C VAL A 160 -3.34 -23.79 13.87
N SER A 161 -3.49 -24.49 12.75
CA SER A 161 -2.58 -24.35 11.60
C SER A 161 -2.64 -22.95 10.98
N THR A 162 -3.84 -22.37 10.85
CA THR A 162 -4.04 -21.00 10.36
C THR A 162 -3.40 -19.99 11.31
N LEU A 163 -3.57 -20.17 12.62
CA LEU A 163 -3.02 -19.26 13.64
C LEU A 163 -1.49 -19.27 13.64
N VAL A 164 -0.87 -20.45 13.58
CA VAL A 164 0.61 -20.57 13.46
C VAL A 164 1.10 -19.90 12.18
N GLY A 165 0.42 -20.13 11.04
CA GLY A 165 0.77 -19.49 9.78
C GLY A 165 0.65 -17.95 9.82
N LEU A 166 -0.40 -17.42 10.46
CA LEU A 166 -0.60 -15.98 10.64
C LEU A 166 0.49 -15.36 11.51
N VAL A 167 0.80 -15.98 12.65
CA VAL A 167 1.84 -15.46 13.57
C VAL A 167 3.20 -15.43 12.86
N LEU A 168 3.58 -16.51 12.18
CA LEU A 168 4.83 -16.56 11.42
C LEU A 168 4.84 -15.55 10.26
N GLY A 169 3.71 -15.43 9.54
CA GLY A 169 3.57 -14.48 8.44
C GLY A 169 3.71 -13.03 8.91
N ILE A 170 3.10 -12.67 10.04
CA ILE A 170 3.22 -11.33 10.62
C ILE A 170 4.67 -11.05 11.04
N LEU A 171 5.33 -12.01 11.72
CA LEU A 171 6.73 -11.84 12.13
C LEU A 171 7.66 -11.65 10.91
N LEU A 172 7.45 -12.45 9.86
CA LEU A 172 8.20 -12.32 8.61
C LEU A 172 7.93 -10.99 7.91
N ALA A 173 6.66 -10.55 7.85
CA ALA A 173 6.28 -9.28 7.26
C ALA A 173 6.94 -8.11 8.00
N VAL A 174 6.88 -8.10 9.34
CA VAL A 174 7.54 -7.08 10.17
C VAL A 174 9.05 -7.09 9.93
N GLY A 175 9.67 -8.27 9.87
CA GLY A 175 11.09 -8.44 9.57
C GLY A 175 11.49 -7.88 8.20
N LEU A 176 10.78 -8.26 7.14
CA LEU A 176 11.04 -7.78 5.78
C LEU A 176 10.80 -6.28 5.62
N THR A 177 9.72 -5.77 6.21
CA THR A 177 9.43 -4.33 6.22
C THR A 177 10.54 -3.55 6.90
N SER A 178 11.11 -4.08 7.99
CA SER A 178 12.23 -3.43 8.67
C SER A 178 13.50 -3.39 7.82
N LEU A 179 13.76 -4.42 7.01
CA LEU A 179 14.88 -4.49 6.07
C LEU A 179 14.74 -3.52 4.89
N ILE A 180 13.51 -3.34 4.39
CA ILE A 180 13.22 -2.50 3.22
C ILE A 180 12.79 -1.09 3.64
N ARG A 181 12.81 -0.77 4.93
CA ARG A 181 12.34 0.52 5.48
C ARG A 181 13.03 1.73 4.83
N GLY A 182 14.28 1.58 4.41
CA GLY A 182 15.02 2.61 3.66
C GLY A 182 14.52 2.87 2.24
N ALA A 183 13.69 1.99 1.68
CA ALA A 183 13.09 2.11 0.35
C ALA A 183 11.58 2.43 0.37
N LEU A 184 10.93 2.38 1.56
CA LEU A 184 9.51 2.71 1.74
C LEU A 184 9.36 4.21 2.04
N TYR A 185 9.17 5.01 0.99
CA TYR A 185 9.03 6.47 1.07
C TYR A 185 7.65 6.92 1.56
N GLY A 186 7.60 7.60 2.70
CA GLY A 186 6.43 8.38 3.13
C GLY A 186 5.17 7.61 3.55
N ILE A 187 5.22 6.27 3.57
CA ILE A 187 4.13 5.40 4.02
C ILE A 187 4.54 4.84 5.39
N SER A 188 3.66 4.92 6.40
CA SER A 188 3.90 4.25 7.68
C SER A 188 4.19 2.77 7.40
N SER A 189 5.39 2.31 7.74
CA SER A 189 5.89 0.98 7.38
C SER A 189 4.97 -0.13 7.91
N MET A 190 4.24 0.15 9.00
CA MET A 190 3.06 -0.60 9.41
C MET A 190 1.84 0.32 9.40
N ASP A 191 0.95 0.12 8.45
CA ASP A 191 -0.42 0.59 8.53
C ASP A 191 -1.29 -0.50 9.19
N PRO A 192 -1.83 -0.26 10.41
CA PRO A 192 -2.67 -1.23 11.12
C PRO A 192 -3.90 -1.65 10.32
N VAL A 193 -4.46 -0.76 9.50
CA VAL A 193 -5.65 -1.04 8.69
C VAL A 193 -5.33 -2.06 7.61
N SER A 194 -4.25 -1.83 6.87
CA SER A 194 -3.76 -2.77 5.85
C SER A 194 -3.42 -4.14 6.46
N MET A 195 -2.74 -4.16 7.62
CA MET A 195 -2.43 -5.41 8.34
C MET A 195 -3.69 -6.18 8.76
N ALA A 196 -4.66 -5.49 9.36
CA ALA A 196 -5.93 -6.09 9.76
C ALA A 196 -6.68 -6.66 8.54
N ALA A 197 -6.72 -5.92 7.43
CA ALA A 197 -7.33 -6.38 6.18
C ALA A 197 -6.66 -7.65 5.66
N THR A 198 -5.32 -7.72 5.64
CA THR A 198 -4.58 -8.92 5.21
C THR A 198 -4.87 -10.12 6.12
N VAL A 199 -4.88 -9.93 7.44
CA VAL A 199 -5.18 -11.01 8.40
C VAL A 199 -6.58 -11.57 8.18
N ILE A 200 -7.58 -10.70 7.98
CA ILE A 200 -8.97 -11.10 7.71
C ILE A 200 -9.06 -11.86 6.38
N LEU A 201 -8.41 -11.35 5.33
CA LEU A 201 -8.41 -11.95 4.00
C LEU A 201 -7.77 -13.33 3.98
N LEU A 202 -6.62 -13.50 4.63
CA LEU A 202 -5.93 -14.80 4.73
C LEU A 202 -6.72 -15.78 5.61
N SER A 203 -7.31 -15.31 6.71
CA SER A 203 -8.14 -16.14 7.58
C SER A 203 -9.36 -16.67 6.84
N THR A 204 -10.08 -15.82 6.12
CA THR A 204 -11.26 -16.21 5.34
C THR A 204 -10.89 -17.18 4.23
N THR A 205 -9.80 -16.93 3.49
CA THR A 205 -9.28 -17.84 2.46
C THR A 205 -8.93 -19.21 3.04
N SER A 206 -8.24 -19.25 4.18
CA SER A 206 -7.82 -20.48 4.86
C SER A 206 -9.03 -21.30 5.33
N LEU A 207 -10.03 -20.64 5.92
CA LEU A 207 -11.27 -21.27 6.37
C LEU A 207 -12.07 -21.83 5.19
N LEU A 208 -12.20 -21.08 4.10
CA LEU A 208 -12.90 -21.53 2.89
C LEU A 208 -12.20 -22.75 2.26
N ALA A 209 -10.87 -22.70 2.14
CA ALA A 209 -10.08 -23.80 1.60
C ALA A 209 -10.22 -25.08 2.44
N GLY A 210 -10.31 -24.97 3.77
CA GLY A 210 -10.53 -26.11 4.67
C GLY A 210 -11.99 -26.59 4.74
N TYR A 211 -12.97 -25.70 4.56
CA TYR A 211 -14.38 -26.03 4.67
C TYR A 211 -14.88 -26.93 3.54
N ILE A 212 -14.45 -26.66 2.30
CA ILE A 212 -14.87 -27.41 1.11
C ILE A 212 -14.56 -28.92 1.23
N PRO A 213 -13.30 -29.37 1.49
CA PRO A 213 -12.99 -30.78 1.65
C PRO A 213 -13.62 -31.40 2.90
N ALA A 214 -13.69 -30.65 4.02
CA ALA A 214 -14.34 -31.14 5.24
C ALA A 214 -15.84 -31.42 5.03
N ARG A 215 -16.53 -30.54 4.32
CA ARG A 215 -17.95 -30.72 3.96
C ARG A 215 -18.13 -31.89 3.00
N ARG A 216 -17.21 -32.09 2.04
CA ARG A 216 -17.23 -33.27 1.16
C ARG A 216 -17.10 -34.57 1.96
N ALA A 217 -16.13 -34.69 2.87
CA ALA A 217 -15.92 -35.91 3.64
C ALA A 217 -17.11 -36.32 4.52
N VAL A 218 -17.85 -35.35 5.06
CA VAL A 218 -19.03 -35.58 5.91
C VAL A 218 -20.28 -35.93 5.09
N ARG A 219 -20.28 -35.63 3.79
CA ARG A 219 -21.34 -36.01 2.84
C ARG A 219 -21.11 -37.37 2.19
N ILE A 220 -19.89 -37.92 2.24
CA ILE A 220 -19.63 -39.28 1.75
C ILE A 220 -20.37 -40.26 2.67
N ASP A 221 -21.22 -41.08 2.08
CA ASP A 221 -22.05 -42.04 2.79
C ASP A 221 -21.15 -43.10 3.45
N PRO A 222 -21.17 -43.28 4.79
CA PRO A 222 -20.29 -44.22 5.49
C PRO A 222 -20.41 -45.66 4.97
N MET A 223 -21.56 -46.04 4.39
CA MET A 223 -21.76 -47.35 3.77
C MET A 223 -20.97 -47.56 2.47
N VAL A 224 -20.62 -46.49 1.74
CA VAL A 224 -19.77 -46.56 0.54
C VAL A 224 -18.28 -46.66 0.93
N ALA A 225 -17.89 -46.07 2.06
CA ALA A 225 -16.50 -46.11 2.55
C ALA A 225 -16.06 -47.51 3.04
N LEU A 226 -17.01 -48.39 3.36
CA LEU A 226 -16.75 -49.79 3.74
C LEU A 226 -16.83 -50.77 2.56
N ARG A 227 -17.24 -50.32 1.37
CA ARG A 227 -17.48 -51.18 0.20
C ARG A 227 -16.39 -51.07 -0.89
N TYR A 228 -15.39 -50.23 -0.67
CA TYR A 228 -14.14 -50.28 -1.45
C TYR A 228 -13.16 -51.22 -0.75
N GLU A 229 -13.16 -52.48 -1.20
CA GLU A 229 -11.94 -53.29 -1.27
C GLU A 229 -11.07 -52.80 -2.43
#